data_AF-A0A5B0SA87-F1
#
_entry.id   AF-A0A5B0SA87-F1
#
_cell.length_a   1.000
_cell.length_b   1.000
_cell.length_c   1.000
_cell.angle_alpha   90.00
_cell.angle_beta   90.00
_cell.angle_gamma   90.00
#
_symmetry.space_group_name_H-M   'P 1'
#
loop_
_entity.id
_entity.type
_entity.pdbx_description
1 polymer ?
#
loop_
_entity_poly.entity_id
_entity_poly.type
_entity_poly.pdbx_seq_one_letter_code
_entity_poly.pdbx_strand_id
1 'polypeptide(L)'
;MFIKPTQYGHAYESITRSARIAQAQGLSTCPVLLISSMDVDGLCGCKMLQFLLKQDSIKYRVIPVSGWKELSKVAEQIRDPNSGYREVLLLNLGGQVNLWDFFELPSRVRLHVIDSHRPYALENVFQSGIDSLNEEEDPEEAPEIVVWDDGHVNEDLQEEKSAFEAIRYMPESDSDNSDEDSSEDELGIGYGRRTEEEEDEEQSDEDGSIGSDGERTTKRKKKSTRSRKKPAGLTRRERNRFRSRLRKYYDSGTSFGQSVASQIYLLITLKNAEDNELLWLAIIGLTYQFTSCLIDRETYDAQVTLFRREVERINILPRDAGSTQSCQVKLLGPDDRNIRLSEELRFTLFRHWNLYDSMFHSGYVAGKLKLWREKGRKNLQGFFAKMG
;
A
#
# COMPACT_ATOMS: atom_id res chain seq x y z
N MET A 1 -11.04 -4.92 7.80
CA MET A 1 -10.40 -4.29 8.98
C MET A 1 -8.96 -3.93 8.63
N PHE A 2 -8.35 -2.92 9.26
CA PHE A 2 -6.92 -2.62 9.08
C PHE A 2 -6.19 -2.41 10.42
N ILE A 3 -4.88 -2.62 10.43
CA ILE A 3 -4.01 -2.41 11.58
C ILE A 3 -2.90 -1.42 11.25
N LYS A 4 -2.50 -0.64 12.25
CA LYS A 4 -1.43 0.37 12.13
C LYS A 4 -0.05 -0.26 12.33
N PRO A 5 1.03 0.41 11.92
CA PRO A 5 2.39 -0.09 12.12
C PRO A 5 2.73 -0.41 13.58
N THR A 6 2.19 0.37 14.53
CA THR A 6 2.36 0.14 15.98
C THR A 6 1.69 -1.14 16.50
N GLN A 7 0.77 -1.73 15.73
CA GLN A 7 0.00 -2.92 16.09
C GLN A 7 0.54 -4.20 15.44
N TYR A 8 1.53 -4.11 14.55
CA TYR A 8 2.09 -5.26 13.83
C TYR A 8 2.56 -6.35 14.78
N GLY A 9 3.25 -5.99 15.88
CA GLY A 9 3.70 -6.95 16.90
C GLY A 9 2.55 -7.72 17.55
N HIS A 10 1.45 -7.03 17.91
CA HIS A 10 0.26 -7.66 18.48
C HIS A 10 -0.46 -8.56 17.47
N ALA A 11 -0.55 -8.13 16.20
CA ALA A 11 -1.14 -8.94 15.14
C ALA A 11 -0.36 -10.24 14.93
N TYR A 12 0.97 -10.18 14.91
CA TYR A 12 1.83 -11.36 14.84
C TYR A 12 1.66 -12.28 16.07
N GLU A 13 1.55 -11.72 17.27
CA GLU A 13 1.25 -12.51 18.48
C GLU A 13 -0.13 -13.19 18.42
N SER A 14 -1.13 -12.52 17.82
CA SER A 14 -2.43 -13.11 17.56
C SER A 14 -2.33 -14.31 16.60
N ILE A 15 -1.61 -14.16 15.48
CA ILE A 15 -1.36 -15.23 14.50
C ILE A 15 -0.71 -16.44 15.19
N THR A 16 0.38 -16.23 15.95
CA THR A 16 1.09 -17.33 16.62
C THR A 16 0.25 -18.00 17.70
N ARG A 17 -0.56 -17.24 18.45
CA ARG A 17 -1.49 -17.78 19.44
C ARG A 17 -2.58 -18.64 18.79
N SER A 18 -3.22 -18.12 17.74
CA SER A 18 -4.24 -18.82 16.95
C SER A 18 -3.69 -20.13 16.38
N ALA A 19 -2.50 -20.09 15.78
CA ALA A 19 -1.82 -21.26 15.26
C ALA A 19 -1.54 -22.33 16.35
N ARG A 20 -1.06 -21.92 17.53
CA ARG A 20 -0.79 -22.83 18.65
C ARG A 20 -2.06 -23.48 19.18
N ILE A 21 -3.15 -22.73 19.29
CA ILE A 21 -4.46 -23.25 19.73
C ILE A 21 -4.97 -24.30 18.73
N ALA A 22 -4.93 -23.99 17.43
CA ALA A 22 -5.38 -24.91 16.38
C ALA A 22 -4.59 -26.23 16.39
N GLN A 23 -3.28 -26.17 16.65
CA GLN A 23 -2.44 -27.36 16.77
C GLN A 23 -2.70 -28.14 18.06
N ALA A 24 -2.84 -27.46 19.21
CA ALA A 24 -3.10 -28.10 20.49
C ALA A 24 -4.45 -28.83 20.53
N GLN A 25 -5.45 -28.29 19.84
CA GLN A 25 -6.78 -28.91 19.71
C GLN A 25 -6.84 -29.98 18.61
N GLY A 26 -5.74 -30.23 17.89
CA GLY A 26 -5.71 -31.20 16.80
C GLY A 26 -6.53 -30.80 15.57
N LEU A 27 -6.96 -29.54 15.47
CA LEU A 27 -7.76 -29.02 14.35
C LEU A 27 -6.95 -28.92 13.05
N SER A 28 -5.65 -28.63 13.17
CA SER A 28 -4.77 -28.50 12.01
C SER A 28 -3.32 -28.78 12.38
N THR A 29 -2.61 -29.49 11.51
CA THR A 29 -1.17 -29.71 11.67
C THR A 29 -0.34 -28.53 11.15
N CYS A 30 -0.90 -27.70 10.26
CA CYS A 30 -0.24 -26.57 9.61
C CYS A 30 -1.25 -25.42 9.40
N PRO A 31 -1.58 -24.67 10.46
CA PRO A 31 -2.67 -23.68 10.44
C PRO A 31 -2.31 -22.37 9.72
N VAL A 32 -1.02 -22.12 9.45
CA VAL A 32 -0.53 -20.88 8.83
C VAL A 32 -0.20 -21.11 7.35
N LEU A 33 -0.78 -20.30 6.47
CA LEU A 33 -0.50 -20.31 5.03
C LEU A 33 0.10 -18.96 4.60
N LEU A 34 1.28 -18.99 4.02
CA LEU A 34 1.93 -17.82 3.40
C LEU A 34 1.75 -17.89 1.88
N ILE A 35 1.16 -16.86 1.31
CA ILE A 35 0.98 -16.70 -0.14
C ILE A 35 1.80 -15.49 -0.56
N SER A 36 2.83 -15.72 -1.39
CA SER A 36 3.74 -14.66 -1.83
C SER A 36 3.59 -14.41 -3.31
N SER A 37 3.59 -13.14 -3.71
CA SER A 37 3.84 -12.79 -5.11
C SER A 37 5.23 -13.27 -5.54
N MET A 38 5.42 -13.43 -6.86
CA MET A 38 6.68 -13.83 -7.48
C MET A 38 7.58 -12.63 -7.83
N ASP A 39 7.51 -11.56 -7.04
CA ASP A 39 8.40 -10.40 -7.13
C ASP A 39 9.45 -10.39 -6.00
N VAL A 40 10.40 -9.47 -6.11
CA VAL A 40 11.53 -9.37 -5.17
C VAL A 40 11.05 -8.95 -3.77
N ASP A 41 10.08 -8.03 -3.70
CA ASP A 41 9.61 -7.45 -2.44
C ASP A 41 8.81 -8.48 -1.61
N GLY A 42 7.84 -9.14 -2.24
CA GLY A 42 7.07 -10.23 -1.67
C GLY A 42 7.96 -11.39 -1.20
N LEU A 43 8.97 -11.76 -2.00
CA LEU A 43 9.93 -12.80 -1.63
C LEU A 43 10.76 -12.42 -0.38
N CYS A 44 11.28 -11.20 -0.33
CA CYS A 44 12.04 -10.69 0.82
C CYS A 44 11.17 -10.64 2.08
N GLY A 45 9.95 -10.09 1.98
CA GLY A 45 8.97 -10.10 3.06
C GLY A 45 8.61 -11.52 3.54
N CYS A 46 8.39 -12.44 2.60
CA CYS A 46 8.10 -13.84 2.90
C CYS A 46 9.24 -14.51 3.65
N LYS A 47 10.48 -14.29 3.22
CA LYS A 47 11.67 -14.87 3.85
C LYS A 47 11.84 -14.38 5.29
N MET A 48 11.59 -13.10 5.55
CA MET A 48 11.63 -12.52 6.89
C MET A 48 10.53 -13.07 7.80
N LEU A 49 9.29 -13.20 7.30
CA LEU A 49 8.19 -13.77 8.07
C LEU A 49 8.42 -15.25 8.38
N GLN A 50 8.99 -16.00 7.43
CA GLN A 50 9.43 -17.38 7.62
C GLN A 50 10.47 -17.53 8.73
N PHE A 51 11.36 -16.55 8.90
CA PHE A 51 12.35 -16.50 9.98
C PHE A 51 11.66 -16.37 11.34
N LEU A 52 10.74 -15.40 11.48
CA LEU A 52 9.98 -15.21 12.73
C LEU A 52 9.17 -16.46 13.11
N LEU A 53 8.42 -17.03 12.16
CA LEU A 53 7.61 -18.22 12.42
C LEU A 53 8.47 -19.44 12.80
N LYS A 54 9.65 -19.59 12.20
CA LYS A 54 10.61 -20.64 12.57
C LYS A 54 11.14 -20.44 13.98
N GLN A 55 11.51 -19.21 14.33
CA GLN A 55 11.98 -18.87 15.67
C GLN A 55 10.91 -19.21 16.73
N ASP A 56 9.64 -18.97 16.42
CA ASP A 56 8.50 -19.28 17.31
C ASP A 56 7.97 -20.72 17.22
N SER A 57 8.65 -21.59 16.45
CA SER A 57 8.29 -22.99 16.21
C SER A 57 6.87 -23.20 15.66
N ILE A 58 6.39 -22.25 14.84
CA ILE A 58 5.09 -22.33 14.17
C ILE A 58 5.25 -23.05 12.84
N LYS A 59 4.40 -24.07 12.60
CA LYS A 59 4.36 -24.77 11.31
C LYS A 59 3.57 -23.94 10.29
N TYR A 60 4.15 -23.72 9.13
CA TYR A 60 3.54 -22.99 8.03
C TYR A 60 3.78 -23.67 6.69
N ARG A 61 2.93 -23.33 5.71
CA ARG A 61 3.11 -23.67 4.29
C ARG A 61 3.34 -22.40 3.50
N VAL A 62 4.23 -22.44 2.52
CA VAL A 62 4.45 -21.32 1.58
C VAL A 62 3.97 -21.73 0.20
N ILE A 63 3.17 -20.88 -0.43
CA ILE A 63 2.73 -21.03 -1.82
C ILE A 63 3.11 -19.77 -2.60
N PRO A 64 4.11 -19.83 -3.49
CA PRO A 64 4.35 -18.76 -4.44
C PRO A 64 3.23 -18.71 -5.49
N VAL A 65 2.81 -17.51 -5.86
CA VAL A 65 1.75 -17.27 -6.84
C VAL A 65 2.24 -16.30 -7.91
N SER A 66 2.21 -16.74 -9.15
CA SER A 66 2.62 -15.94 -10.32
C SER A 66 1.47 -15.12 -10.92
N GLY A 67 0.22 -15.42 -10.57
CA GLY A 67 -0.94 -14.66 -11.03
C GLY A 67 -2.29 -15.21 -10.57
N TRP A 68 -3.36 -14.56 -11.01
CA TRP A 68 -4.74 -14.81 -10.53
C TRP A 68 -5.20 -16.25 -10.69
N LYS A 69 -4.85 -16.93 -11.78
CA LYS A 69 -5.24 -18.33 -12.01
C LYS A 69 -4.71 -19.27 -10.94
N GLU A 70 -3.49 -19.04 -10.45
CA GLU A 70 -2.91 -19.83 -9.36
C GLU A 70 -3.53 -19.42 -8.04
N LEU A 71 -3.77 -18.12 -7.82
CA LEU A 71 -4.44 -17.63 -6.62
C LEU A 71 -5.84 -18.24 -6.46
N SER A 72 -6.62 -18.34 -7.54
CA SER A 72 -7.96 -18.95 -7.52
C SER A 72 -7.92 -20.42 -7.07
N LYS A 73 -6.91 -21.19 -7.51
CA LYS A 73 -6.74 -22.58 -7.04
C LYS A 73 -6.37 -22.67 -5.57
N VAL A 74 -5.66 -21.66 -5.05
CA VAL A 74 -5.33 -21.59 -3.62
C VAL A 74 -6.56 -21.15 -2.82
N ALA A 75 -7.38 -20.24 -3.35
CA ALA A 75 -8.66 -19.86 -2.75
C ALA A 75 -9.61 -21.05 -2.63
N GLU A 76 -9.70 -21.90 -3.65
CA GLU A 76 -10.43 -23.18 -3.59
C GLU A 76 -9.92 -24.09 -2.46
N GLN A 77 -8.60 -24.17 -2.25
CA GLN A 77 -8.02 -24.93 -1.14
C GLN A 77 -8.32 -24.31 0.22
N ILE A 78 -8.37 -22.99 0.34
CA ILE A 78 -8.71 -22.30 1.59
C ILE A 78 -10.19 -22.53 1.93
N ARG A 79 -11.07 -22.53 0.92
CA ARG A 79 -12.51 -22.78 1.10
C ARG A 79 -12.84 -24.19 1.58
N ASP A 80 -11.98 -25.17 1.32
CA ASP A 80 -12.18 -26.53 1.84
C ASP A 80 -12.16 -26.50 3.37
N PRO A 81 -13.27 -26.88 4.05
CA PRO A 81 -13.33 -26.93 5.52
C PRO A 81 -12.26 -27.86 6.13
N ASN A 82 -11.77 -28.83 5.35
CA ASN A 82 -10.75 -29.78 5.78
C ASN A 82 -9.33 -29.26 5.59
N SER A 83 -9.13 -28.07 5.01
CA SER A 83 -7.82 -27.48 4.78
C SER A 83 -7.06 -27.21 6.08
N GLY A 84 -7.79 -26.94 7.16
CA GLY A 84 -7.23 -26.63 8.47
C GLY A 84 -6.49 -25.30 8.54
N TYR A 85 -6.59 -24.44 7.52
CA TYR A 85 -6.01 -23.11 7.57
C TYR A 85 -6.81 -22.20 8.52
N ARG A 86 -6.09 -21.44 9.34
CA ARG A 86 -6.66 -20.45 10.27
C ARG A 86 -6.12 -19.06 10.02
N GLU A 87 -4.84 -18.97 9.69
CA GLU A 87 -4.15 -17.71 9.44
C GLU A 87 -3.54 -17.76 8.03
N VAL A 88 -4.09 -16.97 7.11
CA VAL A 88 -3.62 -16.87 5.73
C VAL A 88 -3.00 -15.50 5.54
N LEU A 89 -1.78 -15.42 5.00
CA LEU A 89 -1.06 -14.17 4.80
C LEU A 89 -0.72 -13.97 3.33
N LEU A 90 -1.23 -12.89 2.74
CA LEU A 90 -0.90 -12.43 1.39
C LEU A 90 0.26 -11.42 1.47
N LEU A 91 1.32 -11.67 0.70
CA LEU A 91 2.52 -10.84 0.65
C LEU A 91 2.70 -10.24 -0.74
N ASN A 92 2.52 -8.94 -0.83
CA ASN A 92 2.57 -8.10 -2.03
C ASN A 92 1.55 -8.48 -3.12
N LEU A 93 0.35 -8.89 -2.71
CA LEU A 93 -0.79 -9.11 -3.59
C LEU A 93 -2.13 -8.92 -2.89
N GLY A 94 -3.18 -8.67 -3.69
CA GLY A 94 -4.59 -8.70 -3.26
C GLY A 94 -5.15 -7.36 -2.77
N GLY A 95 -4.33 -6.33 -2.60
CA GLY A 95 -4.75 -5.03 -2.07
C GLY A 95 -5.83 -4.34 -2.91
N GLN A 96 -5.75 -4.44 -4.24
CA GLN A 96 -6.64 -3.75 -5.19
C GLN A 96 -7.94 -4.49 -5.53
N VAL A 97 -8.12 -5.74 -5.07
CA VAL A 97 -9.27 -6.58 -5.43
C VAL A 97 -10.14 -6.79 -4.19
N ASN A 98 -11.46 -6.83 -4.36
CA ASN A 98 -12.36 -7.21 -3.27
C ASN A 98 -12.11 -8.68 -2.89
N LEU A 99 -11.44 -8.90 -1.76
CA LEU A 99 -11.03 -10.21 -1.30
C LEU A 99 -12.17 -10.97 -0.62
N TRP A 100 -13.22 -10.28 -0.18
CA TRP A 100 -14.42 -10.94 0.34
C TRP A 100 -15.08 -11.79 -0.74
N ASP A 101 -15.33 -11.19 -1.91
CA ASP A 101 -15.95 -11.87 -3.05
C ASP A 101 -15.00 -12.89 -3.69
N PHE A 102 -13.69 -12.62 -3.67
CA PHE A 102 -12.71 -13.49 -4.31
C PHE A 102 -12.47 -14.80 -3.54
N PHE A 103 -12.31 -14.70 -2.21
CA PHE A 103 -11.97 -15.86 -1.38
C PHE A 103 -13.19 -16.56 -0.78
N GLU A 104 -14.31 -15.85 -0.55
CA GLU A 104 -15.48 -16.37 0.18
C GLU A 104 -15.04 -17.16 1.43
N LEU A 105 -14.34 -16.47 2.33
CA LEU A 105 -13.59 -17.09 3.43
C LEU A 105 -14.48 -17.93 4.35
N PRO A 106 -14.07 -19.15 4.72
CA PRO A 106 -14.77 -19.94 5.73
C PRO A 106 -14.72 -19.30 7.13
N SER A 107 -15.65 -19.71 7.99
CA SER A 107 -15.70 -19.29 9.40
C SER A 107 -14.38 -19.58 10.12
N ARG A 108 -13.97 -18.66 11.01
CA ARG A 108 -12.72 -18.71 11.79
C ARG A 108 -11.45 -18.75 10.94
N VAL A 109 -11.49 -18.23 9.71
CA VAL A 109 -10.30 -17.98 8.88
C VAL A 109 -10.01 -16.49 8.87
N ARG A 110 -8.77 -16.13 9.19
CA ARG A 110 -8.27 -14.77 9.09
C ARG A 110 -7.32 -14.64 7.89
N LEU A 111 -7.58 -13.66 7.05
CA LEU A 111 -6.77 -13.29 5.90
C LEU A 111 -6.05 -11.96 6.17
N HIS A 112 -4.73 -12.02 6.29
CA HIS A 112 -3.87 -10.84 6.40
C HIS A 112 -3.39 -10.39 5.03
N VAL A 113 -3.53 -9.10 4.75
CA VAL A 113 -3.08 -8.49 3.50
C VAL A 113 -1.93 -7.54 3.79
N ILE A 114 -0.74 -7.87 3.31
CA ILE A 114 0.46 -7.03 3.43
C ILE A 114 0.87 -6.69 2.02
N ASP A 115 0.40 -5.55 1.52
CA ASP A 115 0.51 -5.19 0.11
C ASP A 115 0.96 -3.75 -0.07
N SER A 116 1.87 -3.51 -1.02
CA SER A 116 2.31 -2.18 -1.41
C SER A 116 1.42 -1.54 -2.48
N HIS A 117 0.60 -2.32 -3.20
CA HIS A 117 -0.25 -1.77 -4.26
C HIS A 117 -1.37 -0.88 -3.70
N ARG A 118 -1.68 0.21 -4.41
CA ARG A 118 -2.77 1.16 -4.14
C ARG A 118 -3.53 1.47 -5.43
N PRO A 119 -4.81 1.89 -5.37
CA PRO A 119 -5.67 2.00 -4.19
C PRO A 119 -6.02 0.64 -3.57
N TYR A 120 -6.38 0.62 -2.28
CA TYR A 120 -6.95 -0.57 -1.66
C TYR A 120 -8.42 -0.76 -2.08
N ALA A 121 -8.88 -1.99 -2.21
CA ALA A 121 -10.31 -2.27 -2.23
C ALA A 121 -10.88 -1.91 -0.85
N LEU A 122 -11.78 -0.92 -0.83
CA LEU A 122 -12.32 -0.35 0.41
C LEU A 122 -13.10 -1.37 1.24
N GLU A 123 -13.64 -2.40 0.58
CA GLU A 123 -14.26 -3.55 1.21
C GLU A 123 -13.25 -4.29 2.11
N ASN A 124 -12.02 -4.52 1.66
CA ASN A 124 -11.01 -5.19 2.47
C ASN A 124 -10.69 -4.41 3.76
N VAL A 125 -10.71 -3.07 3.66
CA VAL A 125 -10.32 -2.16 4.75
C VAL A 125 -11.47 -1.96 5.73
N PHE A 126 -12.67 -1.62 5.24
CA PHE A 126 -13.77 -1.09 6.03
C PHE A 126 -14.93 -2.07 6.26
N GLN A 127 -15.07 -3.13 5.46
CA GLN A 127 -16.10 -4.13 5.68
C GLN A 127 -15.75 -5.02 6.90
N SER A 128 -16.80 -5.42 7.62
CA SER A 128 -16.74 -6.43 8.68
C SER A 128 -17.18 -7.80 8.16
N GLY A 129 -16.55 -8.86 8.65
CA GLY A 129 -16.94 -10.24 8.32
C GLY A 129 -18.29 -10.65 8.90
N ILE A 130 -18.80 -9.91 9.90
CA ILE A 130 -20.13 -10.13 10.49
C ILE A 130 -21.22 -9.98 9.42
N ASP A 131 -21.02 -9.11 8.42
CA ASP A 131 -21.95 -8.94 7.30
C ASP A 131 -22.12 -10.22 6.46
N SER A 132 -21.22 -11.20 6.60
CA SER A 132 -21.21 -12.47 5.84
C SER A 132 -21.79 -13.65 6.62
N LEU A 133 -22.09 -13.48 7.91
CA LEU A 133 -22.66 -14.53 8.75
C LEU A 133 -24.19 -14.55 8.66
N ASN A 134 -24.76 -15.74 8.86
CA ASN A 134 -26.19 -15.87 9.10
C ASN A 134 -26.53 -15.47 10.54
N GLU A 135 -27.78 -15.07 10.81
CA GLU A 135 -28.22 -14.64 12.16
C GLU A 135 -28.06 -15.71 13.25
N GLU A 136 -27.88 -16.97 12.88
CA GLU A 136 -27.71 -18.12 13.79
C GLU A 136 -26.23 -18.43 14.12
N GLU A 137 -25.27 -17.84 13.41
CA GLU A 137 -23.84 -18.10 13.60
C GLU A 137 -23.24 -17.18 14.66
N ASP A 138 -22.33 -17.72 15.47
CA ASP A 138 -21.65 -16.95 16.50
C ASP A 138 -20.76 -15.86 15.85
N PRO A 139 -20.97 -14.57 16.18
CA PRO A 139 -20.16 -13.48 15.65
C PRO A 139 -18.64 -13.66 15.87
N GLU A 140 -18.22 -14.41 16.90
CA GLU A 140 -16.81 -14.73 17.15
C GLU A 140 -16.22 -15.68 16.10
N GLU A 141 -17.05 -16.34 15.29
CA GLU A 141 -16.65 -17.23 14.21
C GLU A 141 -16.54 -16.54 12.85
N ALA A 142 -16.82 -15.24 12.78
CA ALA A 142 -16.77 -14.48 11.53
C ALA A 142 -15.38 -14.60 10.86
N PRO A 143 -15.32 -14.76 9.54
CA PRO A 143 -14.06 -14.59 8.81
C PRO A 143 -13.56 -13.16 8.94
N GLU A 144 -12.24 -12.97 8.97
CA GLU A 144 -11.65 -11.64 9.15
C GLU A 144 -10.67 -11.32 8.03
N ILE A 145 -10.81 -10.15 7.40
CA ILE A 145 -9.77 -9.58 6.52
C ILE A 145 -9.07 -8.43 7.25
N VAL A 146 -7.75 -8.56 7.40
CA VAL A 146 -6.90 -7.63 8.15
C VAL A 146 -5.81 -7.07 7.25
N VAL A 147 -5.98 -5.82 6.81
CA VAL A 147 -4.99 -5.09 6.02
C VAL A 147 -3.91 -4.51 6.94
N TRP A 148 -2.64 -4.78 6.65
CA TRP A 148 -1.50 -4.18 7.33
C TRP A 148 -1.19 -2.85 6.65
N ASP A 149 -1.57 -1.76 7.29
CA ASP A 149 -1.51 -0.42 6.72
C ASP A 149 -0.24 0.32 7.18
N ASP A 150 0.41 1.01 6.25
CA ASP A 150 1.61 1.81 6.47
C ASP A 150 1.33 3.23 7.00
N GLY A 151 0.06 3.56 7.26
CA GLY A 151 -0.41 4.87 7.71
C GLY A 151 -1.42 5.50 6.75
N HIS A 152 -1.42 5.06 5.48
CA HIS A 152 -2.22 5.61 4.39
C HIS A 152 -3.72 5.64 4.70
N VAL A 153 -4.27 4.56 5.28
CA VAL A 153 -5.72 4.51 5.57
C VAL A 153 -6.14 5.57 6.58
N ASN A 154 -5.31 5.86 7.59
CA ASN A 154 -5.65 6.86 8.59
C ASN A 154 -5.48 8.28 8.07
N GLU A 155 -4.42 8.52 7.30
CA GLU A 155 -4.02 9.86 6.89
C GLU A 155 -4.83 10.34 5.69
N ASP A 156 -5.08 9.47 4.71
CA ASP A 156 -5.59 9.88 3.40
C ASP A 156 -7.03 9.43 3.11
N LEU A 157 -7.52 8.34 3.73
CA LEU A 157 -8.81 7.70 3.35
C LEU A 157 -10.02 8.11 4.21
N GLN A 158 -9.95 9.18 5.01
CA GLN A 158 -11.06 9.52 5.91
C GLN A 158 -12.35 9.90 5.17
N GLU A 159 -12.24 10.58 4.02
CA GLU A 159 -13.41 10.95 3.23
C GLU A 159 -14.00 9.74 2.50
N GLU A 160 -13.15 8.90 1.93
CA GLU A 160 -13.50 7.64 1.27
C GLU A 160 -14.18 6.69 2.24
N LYS A 161 -13.68 6.61 3.47
CA LYS A 161 -14.31 5.87 4.57
C LYS A 161 -15.73 6.35 4.81
N SER A 162 -15.89 7.67 4.99
CA SER A 162 -17.21 8.27 5.22
C SER A 162 -18.19 8.00 4.07
N ALA A 163 -17.70 8.06 2.83
CA ALA A 163 -18.50 7.79 1.64
C ALA A 163 -18.90 6.32 1.53
N PHE A 164 -17.97 5.42 1.84
CA PHE A 164 -18.19 3.98 1.84
C PHE A 164 -19.23 3.57 2.90
N GLU A 165 -19.03 4.00 4.15
CA GLU A 165 -19.96 3.72 5.26
C GLU A 165 -21.35 4.28 4.99
N ALA A 166 -21.44 5.51 4.46
CA ALA A 166 -22.70 6.13 4.10
C ALA A 166 -23.44 5.29 3.04
N ILE A 167 -22.79 4.96 1.92
CA ILE A 167 -23.44 4.22 0.82
C ILE A 167 -23.92 2.82 1.26
N ARG A 168 -23.16 2.17 2.14
CA ARG A 168 -23.38 0.79 2.55
C ARG A 168 -24.40 0.65 3.68
N TYR A 169 -24.33 1.50 4.71
CA TYR A 169 -25.10 1.31 5.94
C TYR A 169 -26.28 2.28 6.10
N MET A 170 -26.32 3.41 5.38
CA MET A 170 -27.44 4.35 5.50
C MET A 170 -28.56 4.03 4.49
N PRO A 171 -29.83 3.97 4.93
CA PRO A 171 -30.96 3.72 4.06
C PRO A 171 -31.24 4.93 3.13
N GLU A 172 -31.99 4.69 2.05
CA GLU A 172 -32.46 5.76 1.18
C GLU A 172 -33.55 6.60 1.86
N SER A 173 -33.54 7.91 1.62
CA SER A 173 -34.67 8.76 2.01
C SER A 173 -35.75 8.75 0.93
N ASP A 174 -36.95 8.27 1.24
CA ASP A 174 -38.13 8.28 0.35
C ASP A 174 -38.71 9.69 0.06
N SER A 175 -38.05 10.76 0.49
CA SER A 175 -38.61 12.12 0.46
C SER A 175 -38.49 12.86 -0.87
N ASP A 176 -37.84 12.28 -1.89
CA ASP A 176 -37.51 12.96 -3.14
C ASP A 176 -38.18 12.32 -4.38
N ASN A 177 -39.51 12.14 -4.34
CA ASN A 177 -40.35 12.02 -5.55
C ASN A 177 -40.77 13.40 -6.06
N SER A 178 -39.81 14.31 -6.23
CA SER A 178 -40.03 15.56 -6.96
C SER A 178 -39.02 15.64 -8.10
N ASP A 179 -39.55 15.41 -9.29
CA ASP A 179 -38.89 15.46 -10.60
C ASP A 179 -38.08 16.74 -10.78
N GLU A 180 -36.79 16.59 -11.08
CA GLU A 180 -36.04 17.53 -11.92
C GLU A 180 -35.14 16.71 -12.83
N ASP A 181 -35.52 16.66 -14.11
CA ASP A 181 -34.70 16.21 -15.25
C ASP A 181 -33.31 16.83 -15.16
N SER A 182 -32.28 16.01 -14.98
CA SER A 182 -30.91 16.41 -15.24
C SER A 182 -30.49 15.66 -16.50
N SER A 183 -30.50 16.39 -17.61
CA SER A 183 -30.10 15.94 -18.93
C SER A 183 -28.78 15.17 -18.89
N GLU A 184 -28.81 14.02 -19.56
CA GLU A 184 -27.64 13.22 -19.92
C GLU A 184 -26.75 14.04 -20.85
N ASP A 185 -25.67 14.63 -20.33
CA ASP A 185 -24.49 14.94 -21.15
C ASP A 185 -23.53 13.76 -21.07
N GLU A 186 -23.85 12.75 -21.88
CA GLU A 186 -22.94 11.73 -22.36
C GLU A 186 -21.79 12.43 -23.11
N LEU A 187 -20.65 12.66 -22.43
CA LEU A 187 -19.43 13.12 -23.07
C LEU A 187 -18.83 12.00 -23.92
N GLY A 188 -19.38 11.87 -25.12
CA GLY A 188 -18.80 11.19 -26.27
C GLY A 188 -17.54 11.90 -26.76
N ILE A 189 -16.51 11.10 -26.96
CA ILE A 189 -15.20 11.43 -27.52
C ILE A 189 -15.34 12.06 -28.91
N GLY A 190 -14.73 13.23 -29.13
CA GLY A 190 -14.65 13.90 -30.43
C GLY A 190 -13.41 14.79 -30.57
N TYR A 191 -12.52 14.42 -31.49
CA TYR A 191 -11.26 15.11 -31.78
C TYR A 191 -11.44 16.50 -32.44
N GLY A 192 -10.66 17.47 -31.96
CA GLY A 192 -9.96 18.49 -32.78
C GLY A 192 -10.70 19.77 -33.17
N ARG A 193 -10.19 20.94 -32.72
CA ARG A 193 -9.59 22.03 -33.54
C ARG A 193 -9.23 23.24 -32.66
N ARG A 194 -8.03 23.81 -32.91
CA ARG A 194 -7.52 25.13 -32.44
C ARG A 194 -8.54 26.26 -32.73
N THR A 195 -8.58 27.41 -32.05
CA THR A 195 -7.55 28.48 -31.99
C THR A 195 -8.01 29.64 -31.05
N GLU A 196 -7.06 30.28 -30.36
CA GLU A 196 -6.88 31.70 -29.88
C GLU A 196 -8.03 32.49 -29.20
N GLU A 197 -7.83 32.96 -27.95
CA GLU A 197 -7.51 34.35 -27.47
C GLU A 197 -8.81 34.98 -26.91
N GLU A 198 -8.92 35.68 -25.78
CA GLU A 198 -8.26 36.86 -25.17
C GLU A 198 -8.51 36.79 -23.62
N GLU A 199 -7.61 37.15 -22.69
CA GLU A 199 -7.35 38.50 -22.12
C GLU A 199 -8.67 39.25 -21.74
N ASP A 200 -8.90 39.87 -20.58
CA ASP A 200 -8.01 40.38 -19.54
C ASP A 200 -8.82 40.91 -18.31
N GLU A 201 -8.06 41.23 -17.26
CA GLU A 201 -8.22 42.35 -16.31
C GLU A 201 -9.06 42.28 -15.00
N GLU A 202 -8.39 42.84 -13.99
CA GLU A 202 -8.68 42.93 -12.56
C GLU A 202 -9.36 44.25 -12.15
N GLN A 203 -9.58 44.36 -10.83
CA GLN A 203 -9.67 45.58 -10.00
C GLN A 203 -11.04 46.26 -9.94
N SER A 204 -11.75 46.16 -8.81
CA SER A 204 -11.60 46.83 -7.50
C SER A 204 -12.50 48.07 -7.46
N ASP A 205 -13.31 48.19 -6.41
CA ASP A 205 -13.19 49.31 -5.46
C ASP A 205 -14.33 49.31 -4.44
N GLU A 206 -13.95 49.90 -3.31
CA GLU A 206 -14.65 50.26 -2.09
C GLU A 206 -16.02 50.93 -2.30
N ASP A 207 -16.90 50.90 -1.28
CA ASP A 207 -17.12 52.08 -0.44
C ASP A 207 -18.11 51.80 0.72
N GLY A 208 -17.94 52.59 1.77
CA GLY A 208 -18.56 52.50 3.08
C GLY A 208 -19.99 53.03 3.23
N SER A 209 -20.52 52.64 4.40
CA SER A 209 -21.57 53.23 5.25
C SER A 209 -22.40 54.42 4.75
N ILE A 210 -23.72 54.29 4.89
CA ILE A 210 -24.64 55.35 5.35
C ILE A 210 -25.79 54.71 6.14
N GLY A 211 -26.15 55.31 7.28
CA GLY A 211 -27.27 54.91 8.12
C GLY A 211 -28.46 55.88 8.08
N SER A 212 -29.58 55.42 8.65
CA SER A 212 -30.79 56.15 9.11
C SER A 212 -31.71 56.68 7.99
N ASP A 213 -33.05 56.58 8.00
CA ASP A 213 -34.06 56.17 8.98
C ASP A 213 -35.43 56.08 8.24
N GLY A 214 -36.43 55.37 8.80
CA GLY A 214 -37.85 55.72 8.56
C GLY A 214 -38.84 54.71 7.92
N GLU A 215 -39.67 54.11 8.79
CA GLU A 215 -41.08 53.71 8.61
C GLU A 215 -41.55 52.39 7.93
N ARG A 216 -41.95 51.45 8.82
CA ARG A 216 -43.24 50.73 8.92
C ARG A 216 -43.88 50.12 7.66
N THR A 217 -44.01 48.78 7.66
CA THR A 217 -45.32 48.10 7.82
C THR A 217 -45.15 46.60 8.04
N THR A 218 -45.73 46.12 9.13
CA THR A 218 -45.74 44.74 9.59
C THR A 218 -46.85 43.94 8.91
N LYS A 219 -46.51 42.95 8.07
CA LYS A 219 -47.42 41.84 7.72
C LYS A 219 -46.77 40.50 8.04
N ARG A 220 -47.22 39.96 9.18
CA ARG A 220 -46.95 38.64 9.75
C ARG A 220 -47.07 37.54 8.69
N LYS A 221 -45.94 36.98 8.21
CA LYS A 221 -45.91 35.61 7.68
C LYS A 221 -45.62 34.67 8.85
N LYS A 222 -46.63 33.88 9.20
CA LYS A 222 -46.58 32.79 10.20
C LYS A 222 -45.30 31.97 10.00
N LYS A 223 -44.40 32.00 10.98
CA LYS A 223 -43.41 30.93 11.19
C LYS A 223 -44.19 29.65 11.47
N SER A 224 -44.48 28.89 10.42
CA SER A 224 -44.76 27.46 10.58
C SER A 224 -43.42 26.84 10.97
N THR A 225 -43.24 26.63 12.27
CA THR A 225 -42.26 25.69 12.82
C THR A 225 -42.70 24.28 12.43
N ARG A 226 -42.60 23.95 11.14
CA ARG A 226 -42.43 22.56 10.72
C ARG A 226 -41.04 22.19 11.17
N SER A 227 -40.95 21.50 12.31
CA SER A 227 -39.79 20.68 12.64
C SER A 227 -39.56 19.78 11.43
N ARG A 228 -38.63 20.18 10.55
CA ARG A 228 -38.11 19.30 9.51
C ARG A 228 -37.46 18.16 10.27
N LYS A 229 -38.21 17.06 10.45
CA LYS A 229 -37.61 15.77 10.80
C LYS A 229 -36.47 15.59 9.82
N LYS A 230 -35.23 15.54 10.32
CA LYS A 230 -34.08 15.25 9.46
C LYS A 230 -34.44 13.96 8.71
N PRO A 231 -34.30 13.93 7.37
CA PRO A 231 -34.57 12.70 6.63
C PRO A 231 -33.73 11.59 7.26
N ALA A 232 -34.36 10.45 7.53
CA ALA A 232 -33.73 9.33 8.25
C ALA A 232 -32.75 8.53 7.38
N GLY A 233 -32.43 9.02 6.19
CA GLY A 233 -31.63 8.36 5.18
C GLY A 233 -30.93 9.37 4.28
N LEU A 234 -30.06 8.86 3.42
CA LEU A 234 -29.31 9.64 2.45
C LEU A 234 -30.25 10.18 1.36
N THR A 235 -30.14 11.48 1.08
CA THR A 235 -30.78 12.04 -0.11
C THR A 235 -30.11 11.53 -1.38
N ARG A 236 -30.84 11.49 -2.51
CA ARG A 236 -30.28 11.08 -3.81
C ARG A 236 -29.04 11.90 -4.19
N ARG A 237 -29.05 13.21 -3.86
CA ARG A 237 -27.93 14.13 -4.10
C ARG A 237 -26.70 13.76 -3.26
N GLU A 238 -26.86 13.48 -1.97
CA GLU A 238 -25.77 13.04 -1.10
C GLU A 238 -25.21 11.69 -1.53
N ARG A 239 -26.09 10.73 -1.88
CA ARG A 239 -25.68 9.42 -2.37
C ARG A 239 -24.87 9.53 -3.65
N ASN A 240 -25.30 10.37 -4.60
CA ASN A 240 -24.54 10.65 -5.81
C ASN A 240 -23.18 11.31 -5.52
N ARG A 241 -23.11 12.22 -4.55
CA ARG A 241 -21.83 12.82 -4.12
C ARG A 241 -20.86 11.77 -3.59
N PHE A 242 -21.32 10.87 -2.71
CA PHE A 242 -20.49 9.79 -2.19
C PHE A 242 -20.06 8.82 -3.30
N ARG A 243 -20.95 8.46 -4.24
CA ARG A 243 -20.61 7.60 -5.37
C ARG A 243 -19.55 8.22 -6.27
N SER A 244 -19.67 9.52 -6.55
CA SER A 244 -18.65 10.26 -7.30
C SER A 244 -17.30 10.29 -6.58
N ARG A 245 -17.28 10.37 -5.24
CA ARG A 245 -16.03 10.31 -4.47
C ARG A 245 -15.37 8.95 -4.57
N LEU A 246 -16.13 7.87 -4.37
CA LEU A 246 -15.62 6.49 -4.49
C LEU A 246 -15.14 6.19 -5.91
N ARG A 247 -15.87 6.68 -6.93
CA ARG A 247 -15.45 6.56 -8.33
C ARG A 247 -14.12 7.26 -8.57
N LYS A 248 -13.94 8.50 -8.11
CA LYS A 248 -12.68 9.23 -8.21
C LYS A 248 -11.52 8.48 -7.53
N TYR A 249 -11.78 7.83 -6.40
CA TYR A 249 -10.78 7.03 -5.70
C TYR A 249 -10.29 5.85 -6.56
N TYR A 250 -11.20 5.05 -7.11
CA TYR A 250 -10.83 3.91 -7.97
C TYR A 250 -10.30 4.33 -9.35
N ASP A 251 -10.72 5.49 -9.87
CA ASP A 251 -10.25 6.05 -11.15
C ASP A 251 -8.91 6.80 -11.03
N SER A 252 -8.33 6.92 -9.82
CA SER A 252 -7.09 7.67 -9.57
C SER A 252 -5.81 7.01 -10.13
N GLY A 253 -5.94 5.79 -10.65
CA GLY A 253 -4.83 5.00 -11.18
C GLY A 253 -4.11 4.19 -10.09
N THR A 254 -3.10 3.41 -10.49
CA THR A 254 -2.35 2.55 -9.57
C THR A 254 -1.11 3.25 -9.06
N SER A 255 -0.89 3.21 -7.75
CA SER A 255 0.32 3.70 -7.08
C SER A 255 0.85 2.65 -6.10
N PHE A 256 1.96 2.97 -5.44
CA PHE A 256 2.61 2.07 -4.49
C PHE A 256 2.88 2.79 -3.17
N GLY A 257 2.58 2.13 -2.06
CA GLY A 257 2.97 2.51 -0.72
C GLY A 257 4.28 1.85 -0.30
N GLN A 258 4.46 1.71 1.02
CA GLN A 258 5.67 1.14 1.61
C GLN A 258 5.88 -0.32 1.18
N SER A 259 7.13 -0.65 0.81
CA SER A 259 7.58 -2.02 0.51
C SER A 259 7.16 -3.01 1.59
N VAL A 260 6.70 -4.19 1.15
CA VAL A 260 6.29 -5.29 2.02
C VAL A 260 7.47 -5.76 2.86
N ALA A 261 8.67 -5.83 2.27
CA ALA A 261 9.89 -6.13 3.02
C ALA A 261 10.14 -5.10 4.13
N SER A 262 9.99 -3.80 3.85
CA SER A 262 10.13 -2.74 4.87
C SER A 262 9.09 -2.87 5.99
N GLN A 263 7.84 -3.22 5.67
CA GLN A 263 6.77 -3.42 6.66
C GLN A 263 7.03 -4.63 7.57
N ILE A 264 7.48 -5.76 7.00
CA ILE A 264 7.86 -6.94 7.78
C ILE A 264 9.11 -6.68 8.61
N TYR A 265 10.07 -5.90 8.10
CA TYR A 265 11.24 -5.50 8.89
C TYR A 265 10.85 -4.66 10.10
N LEU A 266 9.87 -3.76 9.96
CA LEU A 266 9.32 -3.04 11.11
C LEU A 266 8.71 -3.99 12.15
N LEU A 267 8.00 -5.03 11.73
CA LEU A 267 7.54 -6.09 12.63
C LEU A 267 8.72 -6.77 13.35
N ILE A 268 9.81 -7.09 12.64
CA ILE A 268 11.02 -7.67 13.23
C ILE A 268 11.62 -6.76 14.30
N THR A 269 11.71 -5.45 14.03
CA THR A 269 12.14 -4.44 15.01
C THR A 269 11.23 -4.44 16.24
N LEU A 270 9.91 -4.49 16.07
CA LEU A 270 8.97 -4.57 17.19
C LEU A 270 9.10 -5.86 18.01
N LYS A 271 9.62 -6.94 17.42
CA LYS A 271 9.91 -8.20 18.11
C LYS A 271 11.33 -8.28 18.67
N ASN A 272 12.15 -7.24 18.50
CA ASN A 272 13.57 -7.21 18.88
C ASN A 272 14.36 -8.42 18.34
N ALA A 273 14.06 -8.83 17.10
CA ALA A 273 14.69 -9.96 16.43
C ALA A 273 15.54 -9.48 15.25
N GLU A 274 16.13 -8.28 15.35
CA GLU A 274 16.81 -7.64 14.23
C GLU A 274 18.17 -8.29 13.96
N ASP A 275 18.47 -8.45 12.67
CA ASP A 275 19.73 -9.01 12.19
C ASP A 275 20.11 -8.32 10.87
N ASN A 276 21.41 -8.22 10.58
CA ASN A 276 21.93 -7.65 9.35
C ASN A 276 21.42 -8.40 8.12
N GLU A 277 21.24 -9.72 8.20
CA GLU A 277 20.66 -10.49 7.08
C GLU A 277 19.20 -10.07 6.78
N LEU A 278 18.41 -9.79 7.82
CA LEU A 278 17.01 -9.36 7.67
C LEU A 278 16.93 -7.91 7.19
N LEU A 279 17.79 -7.04 7.71
CA LEU A 279 17.92 -5.66 7.23
C LEU A 279 18.33 -5.62 5.75
N TRP A 280 19.22 -6.52 5.33
CA TRP A 280 19.61 -6.63 3.93
C TRP A 280 18.43 -7.01 3.02
N LEU A 281 17.55 -7.92 3.46
CA LEU A 281 16.32 -8.24 2.72
C LEU A 281 15.39 -7.04 2.60
N ALA A 282 15.27 -6.22 3.64
CA ALA A 282 14.49 -4.97 3.59
C ALA A 282 15.10 -3.96 2.59
N ILE A 283 16.43 -3.81 2.60
CA ILE A 283 17.15 -2.96 1.64
C ILE A 283 16.92 -3.44 0.19
N ILE A 284 16.92 -4.75 -0.05
CA ILE A 284 16.62 -5.32 -1.37
C ILE A 284 15.19 -4.98 -1.81
N GLY A 285 14.18 -5.15 -0.95
CA GLY A 285 12.78 -4.83 -1.27
C GLY A 285 12.58 -3.34 -1.61
N LEU A 286 13.17 -2.44 -0.82
CA LEU A 286 13.15 -1.00 -1.09
C LEU A 286 13.86 -0.65 -2.42
N THR A 287 15.04 -1.23 -2.65
CA THR A 287 15.81 -0.98 -3.87
C THR A 287 15.05 -1.49 -5.10
N TYR A 288 14.34 -2.61 -4.98
CA TYR A 288 13.46 -3.11 -6.02
C TYR A 288 12.35 -2.12 -6.38
N GLN A 289 11.65 -1.54 -5.39
CA GLN A 289 10.62 -0.53 -5.65
C GLN A 289 11.18 0.69 -6.39
N PHE A 290 12.35 1.19 -5.96
CA PHE A 290 12.97 2.35 -6.60
C PHE A 290 13.50 2.05 -8.01
N THR A 291 14.16 0.91 -8.20
CA THR A 291 14.72 0.54 -9.50
C THR A 291 13.64 0.20 -10.54
N SER A 292 12.49 -0.30 -10.07
CA SER A 292 11.31 -0.60 -10.89
C SER A 292 10.38 0.60 -11.09
N CYS A 293 10.78 1.80 -10.64
CA CYS A 293 10.01 3.05 -10.76
C CYS A 293 8.63 3.00 -10.10
N LEU A 294 8.48 2.24 -9.01
CA LEU A 294 7.24 2.15 -8.24
C LEU A 294 7.11 3.30 -7.22
N ILE A 295 8.26 3.77 -6.71
CA ILE A 295 8.35 4.91 -5.81
C ILE A 295 9.28 5.98 -6.40
N ASP A 296 9.10 7.21 -5.94
CA ASP A 296 9.92 8.33 -6.33
C ASP A 296 11.22 8.41 -5.51
N ARG A 297 12.08 9.37 -5.85
CA ARG A 297 13.39 9.51 -5.24
C ARG A 297 13.32 9.99 -3.79
N GLU A 298 12.36 10.87 -3.49
CA GLU A 298 12.22 11.44 -2.14
C GLU A 298 11.80 10.35 -1.14
N THR A 299 10.79 9.55 -1.50
CA THR A 299 10.36 8.40 -0.70
C THR A 299 11.51 7.39 -0.49
N TYR A 300 12.28 7.10 -1.54
CA TYR A 300 13.43 6.21 -1.43
C TYR A 300 14.50 6.74 -0.47
N ASP A 301 14.92 8.00 -0.64
CA ASP A 301 15.97 8.61 0.19
C ASP A 301 15.53 8.75 1.67
N ALA A 302 14.24 8.98 1.92
CA ALA A 302 13.66 8.95 3.27
C ALA A 302 13.81 7.57 3.93
N GLN A 303 13.46 6.49 3.24
CA GLN A 303 13.61 5.13 3.78
C GLN A 303 15.09 4.71 3.91
N VAL A 304 15.95 5.10 2.97
CA VAL A 304 17.41 4.88 3.08
C VAL A 304 17.98 5.56 4.33
N THR A 305 17.47 6.73 4.69
CA THR A 305 17.87 7.43 5.92
C THR A 305 17.49 6.63 7.17
N LEU A 306 16.33 5.97 7.17
CA LEU A 306 15.92 5.07 8.26
C LEU A 306 16.82 3.83 8.31
N PHE A 307 17.07 3.16 7.19
CA PHE A 307 17.96 1.99 7.14
C PHE A 307 19.40 2.33 7.51
N ARG A 308 19.90 3.53 7.20
CA ARG A 308 21.22 3.97 7.65
C ARG A 308 21.33 3.95 9.18
N ARG A 309 20.30 4.44 9.89
CA ARG A 309 20.26 4.41 11.36
C ARG A 309 20.21 2.99 11.90
N GLU A 310 19.50 2.10 11.22
CA GLU A 310 19.46 0.67 11.58
C GLU A 310 20.81 -0.03 11.40
N VAL A 311 21.52 0.27 10.30
CA VAL A 311 22.89 -0.24 10.07
C VAL A 311 23.83 0.23 11.18
N GLU A 312 23.77 1.50 11.58
CA GLU A 312 24.57 2.04 12.68
C GLU A 312 24.27 1.38 14.03
N ARG A 313 23.01 0.96 14.23
CA ARG A 313 22.54 0.30 15.45
C ARG A 313 22.95 -1.18 15.54
N ILE A 314 22.87 -1.92 14.43
CA ILE A 314 23.01 -3.39 14.42
C ILE A 314 24.44 -3.84 14.10
N ASN A 315 25.21 -3.05 13.35
CA ASN A 315 26.58 -3.42 13.01
C ASN A 315 27.46 -3.62 14.25
N ILE A 316 28.23 -4.71 14.23
CA ILE A 316 29.18 -5.05 15.28
C ILE A 316 30.51 -4.40 14.90
N LEU A 317 30.74 -3.17 15.36
CA LEU A 317 32.00 -2.46 15.18
C LEU A 317 32.96 -2.79 16.34
N PRO A 318 34.23 -3.17 16.09
CA PRO A 318 35.22 -3.34 17.15
C PRO A 318 35.49 -2.02 17.86
N ARG A 319 35.59 -2.04 19.20
CA ARG A 319 35.84 -0.87 20.06
C ARG A 319 37.08 -0.05 19.70
N ASP A 320 38.06 -0.64 18.99
CA ASP A 320 39.35 -0.01 18.66
C ASP A 320 39.44 0.56 17.25
N ALA A 321 38.34 0.59 16.48
CA ALA A 321 38.30 1.24 15.16
C ALA A 321 38.25 2.77 15.32
N GLY A 322 39.39 3.37 15.69
CA GLY A 322 39.60 4.80 15.62
C GLY A 322 39.26 5.34 14.23
N SER A 323 38.58 6.49 14.22
CA SER A 323 38.34 7.40 13.09
C SER A 323 39.00 6.99 11.77
N THR A 324 38.20 6.51 10.81
CA THR A 324 38.64 6.52 9.42
C THR A 324 37.48 6.84 8.49
N GLN A 325 37.34 8.13 8.19
CA GLN A 325 36.84 8.61 6.91
C GLN A 325 37.71 7.99 5.80
N SER A 326 37.24 6.92 5.17
CA SER A 326 37.63 6.60 3.79
C SER A 326 36.70 5.53 3.22
N CYS A 327 36.37 5.66 1.94
CA CYS A 327 35.49 4.79 1.15
C CYS A 327 36.03 3.36 0.93
N GLN A 328 36.91 2.85 1.80
CA GLN A 328 37.46 1.51 1.71
C GLN A 328 36.79 0.60 2.76
N VAL A 329 35.99 -0.35 2.27
CA VAL A 329 35.42 -1.43 3.06
C VAL A 329 36.57 -2.31 3.57
N LYS A 330 37.10 -2.01 4.77
CA LYS A 330 37.96 -2.96 5.47
C LYS A 330 37.09 -4.07 6.02
N LEU A 331 37.16 -5.24 5.38
CA LEU A 331 36.62 -6.47 5.93
C LEU A 331 37.39 -6.78 7.22
N LEU A 332 36.65 -6.96 8.32
CA LEU A 332 37.23 -7.27 9.62
C LEU A 332 37.64 -8.75 9.73
N GLY A 333 37.12 -9.60 8.83
CA GLY A 333 37.44 -11.02 8.72
C GLY A 333 36.47 -11.74 7.79
N PRO A 334 36.60 -13.08 7.63
CA PRO A 334 35.69 -13.90 6.84
C PRO A 334 34.23 -13.91 7.35
N ASP A 335 34.05 -13.72 8.67
CA ASP A 335 32.73 -13.73 9.33
C ASP A 335 32.10 -12.33 9.46
N ASP A 336 32.63 -11.34 8.72
CA ASP A 336 32.14 -9.97 8.76
C ASP A 336 30.81 -9.84 8.02
N ARG A 337 29.72 -9.77 8.79
CA ARG A 337 28.34 -9.58 8.30
C ARG A 337 27.87 -8.13 8.33
N ASN A 338 28.77 -7.16 8.52
CA ASN A 338 28.39 -5.76 8.64
C ASN A 338 28.00 -5.14 7.29
N ILE A 339 26.89 -4.41 7.29
CA ILE A 339 26.45 -3.63 6.12
C ILE A 339 27.20 -2.30 6.10
N ARG A 340 27.68 -1.89 4.93
CA ARG A 340 28.42 -0.63 4.76
C ARG A 340 27.83 0.18 3.64
N LEU A 341 27.75 1.49 3.84
CA LEU A 341 27.30 2.42 2.83
C LEU A 341 28.43 2.66 1.82
N SER A 342 28.07 2.61 0.54
CA SER A 342 28.96 2.93 -0.57
C SER A 342 28.22 3.82 -1.56
N GLU A 343 28.87 4.87 -2.02
CA GLU A 343 28.38 5.64 -3.16
C GLU A 343 28.75 4.88 -4.44
N GLU A 344 27.76 4.57 -5.26
CA GLU A 344 27.94 3.78 -6.47
C GLU A 344 27.21 4.38 -7.65
N LEU A 345 27.83 4.22 -8.83
CA LEU A 345 27.20 4.54 -10.09
C LEU A 345 26.09 3.52 -10.36
N ARG A 346 24.94 3.99 -10.87
CA ARG A 346 23.82 3.14 -11.29
C ARG A 346 24.12 2.46 -12.64
N PHE A 347 25.29 1.82 -12.74
CA PHE A 347 25.65 1.01 -13.88
C PHE A 347 25.27 -0.45 -13.63
N THR A 348 24.73 -1.09 -14.66
CA THR A 348 24.37 -2.52 -14.63
C THR A 348 25.61 -3.35 -14.29
N LEU A 349 25.54 -4.10 -13.19
CA LEU A 349 26.58 -5.06 -12.77
C LEU A 349 28.00 -4.46 -12.66
N PHE A 350 28.12 -3.20 -12.24
CA PHE A 350 29.40 -2.47 -12.19
C PHE A 350 30.57 -3.23 -11.54
N ARG A 351 30.31 -3.97 -10.45
CA ARG A 351 31.33 -4.75 -9.75
C ARG A 351 31.63 -6.12 -10.35
N HIS A 352 30.77 -6.62 -11.22
CA HIS A 352 30.85 -7.98 -11.77
C HIS A 352 31.27 -8.01 -13.23
N TRP A 353 31.10 -6.90 -13.95
CA TRP A 353 31.45 -6.75 -15.36
C TRP A 353 32.57 -5.72 -15.54
N ASN A 354 33.17 -5.69 -16.73
CA ASN A 354 34.05 -4.60 -17.07
C ASN A 354 33.24 -3.29 -17.23
N LEU A 355 33.90 -2.15 -17.00
CA LEU A 355 33.25 -0.84 -17.01
C LEU A 355 32.57 -0.52 -18.35
N TYR A 356 33.14 -0.97 -19.48
CA TYR A 356 32.56 -0.76 -20.81
C TYR A 356 31.18 -1.43 -20.93
N ASP A 357 31.10 -2.72 -20.63
CA ASP A 357 29.86 -3.49 -20.72
C ASP A 357 28.83 -2.98 -19.71
N SER A 358 29.26 -2.66 -18.48
CA SER A 358 28.38 -2.05 -17.49
C SER A 358 27.77 -0.74 -17.98
N MET A 359 28.56 0.17 -18.55
CA MET A 359 28.04 1.41 -19.14
C MET A 359 27.14 1.14 -20.36
N PHE A 360 27.53 0.20 -21.23
CA PHE A 360 26.81 -0.11 -22.45
C PHE A 360 25.41 -0.68 -22.18
N HIS A 361 25.30 -1.55 -21.18
CA HIS A 361 24.04 -2.20 -20.77
C HIS A 361 23.24 -1.42 -19.72
N SER A 362 23.62 -0.19 -19.41
CA SER A 362 22.88 0.67 -18.48
C SER A 362 21.83 1.49 -19.22
N GLY A 363 20.56 1.33 -18.84
CA GLY A 363 19.42 2.00 -19.52
C GLY A 363 19.56 3.52 -19.62
N TYR A 364 20.05 4.18 -18.56
CA TYR A 364 20.28 5.63 -18.57
C TYR A 364 21.33 6.07 -19.60
N VAL A 365 22.48 5.38 -19.63
CA VAL A 365 23.57 5.67 -20.57
C VAL A 365 23.14 5.34 -22.00
N ALA A 366 22.47 4.20 -22.19
CA ALA A 366 21.91 3.78 -23.46
C ALA A 366 20.96 4.84 -24.04
N GLY A 367 20.05 5.37 -23.23
CA GLY A 367 19.11 6.42 -23.61
C GLY A 367 19.80 7.75 -23.94
N LYS A 368 20.73 8.20 -23.09
CA LYS A 368 21.42 9.49 -23.26
C LYS A 368 22.38 9.51 -24.46
N LEU A 369 23.15 8.45 -24.67
CA LEU A 369 24.12 8.37 -25.77
C LEU A 369 23.56 7.73 -27.04
N LYS A 370 22.34 7.20 -27.00
CA LYS A 370 21.69 6.48 -28.12
C LYS A 370 22.56 5.31 -28.61
N LEU A 371 22.96 4.43 -27.69
CA LEU A 371 23.95 3.36 -27.94
C LEU A 371 23.49 2.29 -28.97
N TRP A 372 22.20 2.26 -29.30
CA TRP A 372 21.68 1.45 -30.41
C TRP A 372 22.12 1.97 -31.79
N ARG A 373 22.67 3.19 -31.87
CA ARG A 373 23.26 3.76 -33.09
C ARG A 373 24.77 3.71 -33.04
N GLU A 374 25.42 3.52 -34.19
CA GLU A 374 26.88 3.50 -34.30
C GLU A 374 27.54 4.78 -33.78
N LYS A 375 26.94 5.96 -34.06
CA LYS A 375 27.44 7.24 -33.54
C LYS A 375 27.46 7.27 -32.02
N GLY A 376 26.43 6.71 -31.37
CA GLY A 376 26.38 6.59 -29.91
C GLY A 376 27.49 5.70 -29.36
N ARG A 377 27.77 4.58 -30.04
CA ARG A 377 28.87 3.66 -29.67
C ARG A 377 30.24 4.32 -29.82
N LYS A 378 30.47 5.06 -30.91
CA LYS A 378 31.70 5.84 -31.10
C LYS A 378 31.86 6.92 -30.04
N ASN A 379 30.78 7.58 -29.64
CA ASN A 379 30.80 8.57 -28.55
C ASN A 379 31.17 7.93 -27.20
N LEU A 380 30.64 6.73 -26.90
CA LEU A 380 31.00 5.99 -25.70
C LEU A 380 32.49 5.62 -25.70
N GLN A 381 33.01 5.10 -26.82
CA GLN A 381 34.45 4.84 -26.97
C GLN A 381 35.29 6.12 -26.80
N GLY A 382 34.83 7.23 -27.36
CA GLY A 382 35.45 8.54 -27.16
C GLY A 382 35.43 9.01 -25.70
N PHE A 383 34.45 8.61 -24.90
CA PHE A 383 34.42 8.87 -23.46
C PHE A 383 35.50 8.08 -22.73
N PHE A 384 35.66 6.79 -23.04
CA PHE A 384 36.76 5.97 -22.52
C PHE A 384 38.13 6.51 -22.91
N ALA A 385 38.32 6.89 -24.18
CA ALA A 385 39.57 7.51 -24.64
C ALA A 385 39.90 8.82 -23.91
N LYS A 386 38.90 9.55 -23.41
CA LYS A 386 39.10 10.76 -22.59
C LYS A 386 39.37 10.46 -21.13
N MET A 387 38.83 9.37 -20.59
CA MET A 387 39.08 8.96 -19.21
C MET A 387 40.49 8.40 -19.01
N GLY A 388 41.07 7.80 -20.05
CA GLY A 388 42.39 7.16 -20.01
C GLY A 388 42.25 5.65 -20.17
#